data_AF-A0A9Q1H4H5-F1
#
_entry.id   AF-A0A9Q1H4H5-F1
#
_cell.length_a   1.000
_cell.length_b   1.000
_cell.length_c   1.000
_cell.angle_alpha   90.00
_cell.angle_beta   90.00
_cell.angle_gamma   90.00
#
_symmetry.space_group_name_H-M   'P 1'
#
loop_
_entity.id
_entity.type
_entity.pdbx_description
1 polymer ?
#
loop_
_entity_poly.entity_id
_entity_poly.type
_entity_poly.pdbx_seq_one_letter_code
_entity_poly.pdbx_strand_id
1 'polypeptide(L)'
;MKILCDEGIYKVGEVPQLADISKFLKERSGFQLRPVAGYLSPRDFLAGLAFRVFHCTQYIRHASDPLYTPEPDSIHELLGHVPLLADRSFAQFSQEIGLASLGASEEDVAKLASCYFFTVEFGLCKQDGQLRAYGAGLLSSISELKFAVGGRALVKPFNPSDVINQECKITTFQDSYFVSRSFTEAKRQIREYTTSIKRPFGVRYDPYTQSLEVMKNASEIMTAIDELKDDLGLLNDALTKLQSL
;
A
#
# COMPACT_ATOMS: atom_id res chain seq x y z
N MET A 1 9.36 7.04 9.57
CA MET A 1 9.78 6.83 10.97
C MET A 1 10.31 8.12 11.61
N LYS A 2 11.49 8.64 11.23
CA LYS A 2 12.09 9.84 11.86
C LYS A 2 11.09 10.99 12.10
N ILE A 3 10.32 11.33 11.07
CA ILE A 3 9.30 12.39 11.14
C ILE A 3 8.23 12.11 12.21
N LEU A 4 7.74 10.87 12.32
CA LEU A 4 6.76 10.49 13.35
C LEU A 4 7.32 10.69 14.77
N CYS A 5 8.63 10.48 14.95
CA CYS A 5 9.30 10.74 16.22
C CYS A 5 9.52 12.25 16.44
N ASP A 6 9.97 12.98 15.42
CA ASP A 6 10.24 14.43 15.49
C ASP A 6 8.95 15.22 15.78
N GLU A 7 7.79 14.77 15.27
CA GLU A 7 6.47 15.33 15.56
C GLU A 7 5.88 14.83 16.90
N GLY A 8 6.61 13.99 17.65
CA GLY A 8 6.21 13.50 18.95
C GLY A 8 5.06 12.48 18.93
N ILE A 9 4.71 11.95 17.76
CA ILE A 9 3.68 10.91 17.62
C ILE A 9 4.23 9.57 18.13
N TYR A 10 5.50 9.26 17.82
CA TYR A 10 6.17 8.03 18.24
C TYR A 10 7.16 8.35 19.34
N LYS A 11 6.97 7.75 20.52
CA LYS A 11 7.87 7.86 21.66
C LYS A 11 8.13 6.50 22.27
N VAL A 12 9.37 6.29 22.73
CA VAL A 12 9.72 5.08 23.47
C VAL A 12 8.91 5.05 24.77
N GLY A 13 8.26 3.93 25.06
CA GLY A 13 7.44 3.74 26.26
C GLY A 13 5.97 4.17 26.14
N GLU A 14 5.56 4.73 25.00
CA GLU A 14 4.17 5.10 24.72
C GLU A 14 3.66 4.36 23.48
N VAL A 15 2.42 3.85 23.54
CA VAL A 15 1.74 3.29 22.36
C VAL A 15 0.98 4.44 21.68
N PRO A 16 1.32 4.79 20.41
CA PRO A 16 0.64 5.86 19.70
C PRO A 16 -0.86 5.62 19.54
N GLN A 17 -1.66 6.69 19.57
CA GLN A 17 -3.10 6.61 19.33
C GLN A 17 -3.41 6.66 17.83
N LEU A 18 -4.34 5.81 17.38
CA LEU A 18 -4.71 5.72 15.96
C LEU A 18 -5.25 7.05 15.40
N ALA A 19 -5.90 7.87 16.24
CA ALA A 19 -6.44 9.16 15.83
C ALA A 19 -5.33 10.14 15.40
N ASP A 20 -4.24 10.21 16.17
CA ASP A 20 -3.10 11.10 15.89
C ASP A 20 -2.38 10.65 14.62
N ILE A 21 -2.19 9.35 14.46
CA ILE A 21 -1.58 8.77 13.26
C ILE A 21 -2.48 8.97 12.04
N SER A 22 -3.79 8.76 12.19
CA SER A 22 -4.73 8.96 11.08
C SER A 22 -4.73 10.41 10.62
N LYS A 23 -4.64 11.38 11.54
CA LYS A 23 -4.48 12.79 11.19
C LYS A 23 -3.18 13.03 10.43
N PHE A 24 -2.06 12.51 10.94
CA PHE A 24 -0.76 12.59 10.29
C PHE A 24 -0.79 12.02 8.87
N LEU A 25 -1.27 10.79 8.67
CA LEU A 25 -1.34 10.16 7.35
C LEU A 25 -2.22 10.96 6.38
N LYS A 26 -3.32 11.55 6.87
CA LYS A 26 -4.24 12.32 6.04
C LYS A 26 -3.57 13.57 5.47
N GLU A 27 -2.76 14.25 6.28
CA GLU A 27 -1.98 15.42 5.85
C GLU A 27 -0.83 15.05 4.89
N ARG A 28 -0.26 13.85 5.01
CA ARG A 28 0.95 13.45 4.28
C ARG A 28 0.68 12.81 2.92
N SER A 29 -0.27 11.89 2.87
CA SER A 29 -0.58 11.08 1.69
C SER A 29 -2.09 10.96 1.42
N GLY A 30 -2.93 11.49 2.31
CA GLY A 30 -4.38 11.34 2.25
C GLY A 30 -4.89 10.00 2.76
N PHE A 31 -4.01 9.14 3.32
CA PHE A 31 -4.45 7.92 4.01
C PHE A 31 -5.04 8.22 5.38
N GLN A 32 -5.96 7.38 5.83
CA GLN A 32 -6.52 7.44 7.16
C GLN A 32 -6.67 6.04 7.75
N LEU A 33 -6.67 5.95 9.08
CA LEU A 33 -6.82 4.68 9.78
C LEU A 33 -8.27 4.47 10.19
N ARG A 34 -8.73 3.22 10.11
CA ARG A 34 -10.01 2.79 10.67
C ARG A 34 -9.78 1.63 11.65
N PRO A 35 -10.26 1.72 12.89
CA PRO A 35 -10.16 0.60 13.83
C PRO A 35 -10.83 -0.64 13.27
N VAL A 36 -10.18 -1.79 13.41
CA VAL A 36 -10.76 -3.10 13.09
C VAL A 36 -10.49 -4.09 14.22
N ALA A 37 -11.44 -4.98 14.48
CA ALA A 37 -11.34 -5.96 15.56
C ALA A 37 -10.36 -7.10 15.24
N GLY A 38 -10.07 -7.35 13.97
CA GLY A 38 -9.24 -8.46 13.50
C GLY A 38 -9.33 -8.62 11.99
N TYR A 39 -9.21 -9.86 11.51
CA TYR A 39 -9.18 -10.18 10.09
C TYR A 39 -10.45 -9.73 9.34
N LEU A 40 -10.23 -9.12 8.18
CA LEU A 40 -11.26 -8.85 7.17
C LEU A 40 -11.12 -9.83 6.02
N SER A 41 -12.20 -10.00 5.26
CA SER A 41 -12.08 -10.66 3.96
C SER A 41 -11.10 -9.86 3.07
N PRO A 42 -10.36 -10.50 2.16
CA PRO A 42 -9.48 -9.78 1.24
C PRO A 42 -10.23 -8.70 0.45
N ARG A 43 -11.49 -8.96 0.07
CA ARG A 43 -12.35 -8.00 -0.62
C ARG A 43 -12.58 -6.74 0.21
N ASP A 44 -12.98 -6.89 1.48
CA ASP A 44 -13.30 -5.74 2.33
C ASP A 44 -12.04 -4.94 2.69
N PHE A 45 -10.92 -5.63 2.96
CA PHE A 45 -9.66 -4.98 3.25
C PHE A 45 -9.15 -4.17 2.04
N LEU A 46 -9.10 -4.78 0.86
CA LEU A 46 -8.66 -4.11 -0.37
C LEU A 46 -9.63 -2.99 -0.78
N ALA A 47 -10.94 -3.15 -0.57
CA ALA A 47 -11.89 -2.07 -0.80
C ALA A 47 -11.58 -0.84 0.07
N GLY A 48 -11.15 -1.02 1.32
CA GLY A 48 -10.66 0.08 2.17
C GLY A 48 -9.49 0.84 1.53
N LEU A 49 -8.50 0.12 0.99
CA LEU A 49 -7.34 0.72 0.35
C LEU A 49 -7.73 1.61 -0.85
N ALA A 50 -8.79 1.26 -1.58
CA ALA A 50 -9.28 2.06 -2.69
C ALA A 50 -9.66 3.50 -2.27
N PHE A 51 -10.12 3.67 -1.03
CA PHE A 51 -10.49 4.95 -0.42
C PHE A 51 -9.37 5.55 0.43
N ARG A 52 -8.15 5.02 0.33
CA ARG A 52 -7.03 5.37 1.21
C ARG A 52 -7.35 5.15 2.69
N VAL A 53 -8.15 4.12 2.98
CA VAL A 53 -8.47 3.71 4.36
C VAL A 53 -7.72 2.43 4.67
N PHE A 54 -6.83 2.50 5.65
CA PHE A 54 -6.14 1.33 6.17
C PHE A 54 -6.84 0.84 7.44
N HIS A 55 -7.29 -0.41 7.45
CA HIS A 55 -7.90 -1.03 8.61
C HIS A 55 -6.81 -1.46 9.59
N CYS A 56 -6.84 -0.94 10.82
CA CYS A 56 -5.75 -1.04 11.78
C CYS A 56 -6.27 -1.62 13.10
N THR A 57 -5.60 -2.65 13.61
CA THR A 57 -5.90 -3.24 14.92
C THR A 57 -5.37 -2.39 16.07
N GLN A 58 -6.00 -2.51 17.24
CA GLN A 58 -5.63 -1.77 18.46
C GLN A 58 -5.12 -2.66 19.59
N TYR A 59 -5.33 -3.98 19.50
CA TYR A 59 -4.81 -4.90 20.51
C TYR A 59 -3.29 -5.05 20.35
N ILE A 60 -2.62 -5.44 21.43
CA ILE A 60 -1.18 -5.69 21.45
C ILE A 60 -0.98 -7.19 21.68
N ARG A 61 0.02 -7.78 21.02
CA ARG A 61 0.40 -9.18 21.18
C ARG A 61 0.69 -9.56 22.64
N HIS A 62 0.62 -10.84 22.93
CA HIS A 62 0.83 -11.36 24.28
C HIS A 62 2.28 -11.15 24.76
N ALA A 63 2.45 -10.74 26.01
CA ALA A 63 3.76 -10.36 26.56
C ALA A 63 4.73 -11.55 26.77
N SER A 64 4.26 -12.80 26.66
CA SER A 64 5.12 -13.98 26.82
C SER A 64 6.13 -14.16 25.69
N ASP A 65 5.81 -13.68 24.49
CA ASP A 65 6.69 -13.74 23.32
C ASP A 65 6.56 -12.46 22.48
N PRO A 66 7.13 -11.34 22.94
CA PRO A 66 6.95 -10.04 22.28
C PRO A 66 7.60 -9.96 20.89
N LEU A 67 8.51 -10.89 20.57
CA LEU A 67 9.22 -10.93 19.28
C LEU A 67 8.46 -11.72 18.20
N TYR A 68 7.32 -12.33 18.55
CA TYR A 68 6.50 -13.11 17.64
C TYR A 68 5.02 -12.77 17.82
N THR A 69 4.28 -12.75 16.71
CA THR A 69 2.81 -12.73 16.72
C THR A 69 2.32 -13.38 15.43
N PRO A 70 1.35 -14.31 15.49
CA PRO A 70 0.72 -14.85 14.29
C PRO A 70 -0.33 -13.89 13.69
N GLU A 71 -0.83 -12.95 14.50
CA GLU A 71 -1.87 -12.01 14.12
C GLU A 71 -1.31 -10.58 14.01
N PRO A 72 -1.83 -9.74 13.10
CA PRO A 72 -1.38 -8.35 12.94
C PRO A 72 -1.89 -7.50 14.10
N ASP A 73 -1.10 -7.43 15.17
CA ASP A 73 -1.35 -6.56 16.31
C ASP A 73 -0.97 -5.11 16.01
N SER A 74 -1.32 -4.18 16.91
CA SER A 74 -1.05 -2.76 16.70
C SER A 74 0.43 -2.45 16.47
N ILE A 75 1.36 -3.21 17.07
CA ILE A 75 2.80 -3.02 16.81
C ILE A 75 3.15 -3.27 15.35
N HIS A 76 2.60 -4.35 14.75
CA HIS A 76 2.77 -4.63 13.33
C HIS A 76 2.24 -3.48 12.45
N GLU A 77 1.03 -3.00 12.75
CA GLU A 77 0.42 -1.90 12.00
C GLU A 77 1.22 -0.60 12.09
N LEU A 78 1.60 -0.23 13.32
CA LEU A 78 2.24 1.04 13.61
C LEU A 78 3.71 1.08 13.18
N LEU A 79 4.46 0.00 13.34
CA LEU A 79 5.88 -0.02 12.96
C LEU A 79 6.10 -0.49 11.52
N GLY A 80 5.23 -1.35 11.01
CA GLY A 80 5.31 -1.91 9.66
C GLY A 80 4.66 -1.02 8.61
N HIS A 81 3.35 -0.79 8.71
CA HIS A 81 2.58 -0.13 7.64
C HIS A 81 2.64 1.39 7.68
N VAL A 82 2.37 1.99 8.84
CA VAL A 82 2.21 3.46 8.98
C VAL A 82 3.38 4.26 8.39
N PRO A 83 4.67 3.90 8.61
CA PRO A 83 5.77 4.68 8.06
C PRO A 83 5.78 4.76 6.54
N LEU A 84 5.32 3.71 5.85
CA LEU A 84 5.28 3.68 4.39
C LEU A 84 4.00 4.29 3.82
N LEU A 85 2.87 4.17 4.52
CA LEU A 85 1.65 4.87 4.11
C LEU A 85 1.82 6.40 4.11
N ALA A 86 2.82 6.93 4.82
CA ALA A 86 3.19 8.35 4.76
C ALA A 86 3.95 8.74 3.47
N ASP A 87 4.51 7.78 2.73
CA ASP A 87 5.12 8.01 1.42
C ASP A 87 4.05 8.06 0.32
N ARG A 88 4.07 9.10 -0.51
CA ARG A 88 3.04 9.31 -1.53
C ARG A 88 3.06 8.25 -2.63
N SER A 89 4.24 7.76 -3.01
CA SER A 89 4.35 6.76 -4.08
C SER A 89 3.84 5.40 -3.60
N PHE A 90 4.17 5.05 -2.35
CA PHE A 90 3.66 3.85 -1.70
C PHE A 90 2.15 3.92 -1.46
N ALA A 91 1.64 5.04 -0.94
CA ALA A 91 0.20 5.24 -0.75
C ALA A 91 -0.59 5.08 -2.07
N GLN A 92 -0.09 5.65 -3.17
CA GLN A 92 -0.69 5.47 -4.49
C GLN A 92 -0.62 4.01 -4.95
N PHE A 93 0.48 3.31 -4.70
CA PHE A 93 0.62 1.89 -5.00
C PHE A 93 -0.40 1.04 -4.23
N SER A 94 -0.54 1.24 -2.91
CA SER A 94 -1.53 0.56 -2.08
C SER A 94 -2.96 0.85 -2.55
N GLN A 95 -3.26 2.12 -2.89
CA GLN A 95 -4.57 2.50 -3.42
C GLN A 95 -4.86 1.84 -4.77
N GLU A 96 -3.86 1.66 -5.63
CA GLU A 96 -4.01 1.02 -6.95
C GLU A 96 -4.50 -0.42 -6.83
N ILE A 97 -3.93 -1.20 -5.90
CA ILE A 97 -4.39 -2.57 -5.62
C ILE A 97 -5.85 -2.54 -5.15
N GLY A 98 -6.19 -1.58 -4.27
CA GLY A 98 -7.55 -1.40 -3.79
C GLY A 98 -8.55 -1.10 -4.92
N LEU A 99 -8.24 -0.12 -5.77
CA LEU A 99 -9.09 0.28 -6.91
C LEU A 99 -9.28 -0.85 -7.93
N ALA A 100 -8.26 -1.69 -8.12
CA ALA A 100 -8.35 -2.86 -8.99
C ALA A 100 -9.28 -3.95 -8.44
N SER A 101 -9.43 -4.04 -7.11
CA SER A 101 -10.28 -5.06 -6.46
C SER A 101 -11.79 -4.79 -6.58
N LEU A 102 -12.16 -3.52 -6.82
CA LEU A 102 -13.55 -3.08 -6.86
C LEU A 102 -14.29 -3.67 -8.06
N GLY A 103 -15.31 -4.48 -7.77
CA GLY A 103 -16.11 -5.17 -8.78
C GLY A 103 -15.39 -6.33 -9.49
N ALA A 104 -14.18 -6.68 -9.06
CA ALA A 104 -13.45 -7.83 -9.58
C ALA A 104 -14.03 -9.15 -9.05
N SER A 105 -13.75 -10.26 -9.74
CA SER A 105 -14.13 -11.61 -9.29
C SER A 105 -13.42 -12.01 -8.00
N GLU A 106 -13.92 -13.02 -7.26
CA GLU A 106 -13.22 -13.54 -6.08
C GLU A 106 -11.81 -14.07 -6.43
N GLU A 107 -11.66 -14.68 -7.60
CA GLU A 107 -10.37 -15.17 -8.11
C GLU A 107 -9.38 -14.02 -8.32
N ASP A 108 -9.83 -12.92 -8.93
CA ASP A 108 -8.99 -11.74 -9.15
C ASP A 108 -8.68 -11.02 -7.84
N VAL A 109 -9.62 -10.96 -6.90
CA VAL A 109 -9.39 -10.43 -5.55
C VAL A 109 -8.34 -11.26 -4.81
N ALA A 110 -8.38 -12.59 -4.90
CA ALA A 110 -7.36 -13.45 -4.31
C ALA A 110 -5.97 -13.20 -4.93
N LYS A 111 -5.89 -13.05 -6.25
CA LYS A 111 -4.63 -12.70 -6.95
C LYS A 111 -4.09 -11.33 -6.52
N LEU A 112 -4.97 -10.33 -6.37
CA LEU A 112 -4.60 -9.01 -5.85
C LEU A 112 -4.15 -9.07 -4.39
N ALA A 113 -4.76 -9.92 -3.58
CA ALA A 113 -4.33 -10.16 -2.20
C ALA A 113 -2.94 -10.80 -2.14
N SER A 114 -2.62 -11.76 -3.03
CA SER A 114 -1.26 -12.29 -3.17
C SER A 114 -0.26 -11.20 -3.59
N CYS A 115 -0.65 -10.33 -4.53
CA CYS A 115 0.18 -9.19 -4.91
C CYS A 115 0.43 -8.25 -3.73
N TYR A 116 -0.60 -7.92 -2.95
CA TYR A 116 -0.49 -7.14 -1.72
C TYR A 116 0.46 -7.82 -0.72
N PHE A 117 0.31 -9.11 -0.49
CA PHE A 117 1.12 -9.88 0.45
C PHE A 117 2.62 -9.84 0.06
N PHE A 118 2.97 -10.16 -1.17
CA PHE A 118 4.37 -10.17 -1.61
C PHE A 118 4.96 -8.78 -1.92
N THR A 119 4.19 -7.71 -1.66
CA THR A 119 4.67 -6.33 -1.76
C THR A 119 4.51 -5.60 -0.43
N VAL A 120 3.29 -5.21 -0.07
CA VAL A 120 3.00 -4.44 1.15
C VAL A 120 3.38 -5.21 2.43
N GLU A 121 3.25 -6.54 2.48
CA GLU A 121 3.63 -7.34 3.67
C GLU A 121 5.10 -7.81 3.64
N PHE A 122 5.57 -8.35 2.51
CA PHE A 122 6.89 -9.01 2.41
C PHE A 122 7.77 -8.51 1.26
N GLY A 123 7.50 -7.30 0.75
CA GLY A 123 8.22 -6.71 -0.37
C GLY A 123 9.61 -6.17 -0.01
N LEU A 124 10.50 -6.28 -0.99
CA LEU A 124 11.85 -5.74 -0.96
C LEU A 124 12.04 -4.67 -2.02
N CYS A 125 12.96 -3.74 -1.81
CA CYS A 125 13.35 -2.75 -2.80
C CYS A 125 14.88 -2.68 -2.95
N LYS A 126 15.33 -2.12 -4.08
CA LYS A 126 16.72 -1.70 -4.24
C LYS A 126 16.84 -0.20 -4.05
N GLN A 127 17.68 0.22 -3.12
CA GLN A 127 18.01 1.62 -2.89
C GLN A 127 19.54 1.76 -2.84
N ASP A 128 20.09 2.64 -3.68
CA ASP A 128 21.54 2.85 -3.81
C ASP A 128 22.32 1.55 -4.06
N GLY A 129 21.75 0.67 -4.89
CA GLY A 129 22.32 -0.65 -5.21
C GLY A 129 22.19 -1.70 -4.10
N GLN A 130 21.68 -1.33 -2.92
CA GLN A 130 21.52 -2.22 -1.77
C GLN A 130 20.09 -2.75 -1.66
N LEU A 131 19.96 -4.01 -1.23
CA LEU A 131 18.67 -4.62 -0.94
C LEU A 131 18.15 -4.10 0.40
N ARG A 132 16.91 -3.61 0.41
CA ARG A 132 16.21 -3.07 1.59
C ARG A 132 14.84 -3.70 1.69
N ALA A 133 14.33 -3.82 2.91
CA ALA A 133 12.95 -4.26 3.15
C ALA A 133 12.02 -3.05 3.24
N TYR A 134 10.81 -3.21 2.73
CA TYR A 134 9.73 -2.26 2.92
C TYR A 134 8.44 -2.97 3.39
N GLY A 135 8.30 -4.27 3.15
CA GLY A 135 7.14 -5.03 3.62
C GLY A 135 6.92 -4.92 5.13
N ALA A 136 5.68 -4.67 5.55
CA ALA A 136 5.30 -4.47 6.95
C ALA A 136 5.56 -5.71 7.83
N GLY A 137 5.29 -6.91 7.32
CA GLY A 137 5.65 -8.17 7.96
C GLY A 137 7.15 -8.29 8.22
N LEU A 138 7.99 -7.85 7.27
CA LEU A 138 9.44 -7.78 7.47
C LEU A 138 9.82 -6.71 8.51
N LEU A 139 9.28 -5.50 8.40
CA LEU A 139 9.64 -4.38 9.29
C LEU A 139 9.18 -4.59 10.74
N SER A 140 8.21 -5.48 10.97
CA SER A 140 7.69 -5.84 12.29
C SER A 140 8.23 -7.19 12.83
N SER A 141 9.01 -7.92 12.03
CA SER A 141 9.65 -9.20 12.39
C SER A 141 11.17 -9.12 12.27
N ILE A 142 11.87 -8.99 13.40
CA ILE A 142 13.34 -8.85 13.43
C ILE A 142 14.03 -10.04 12.75
N SER A 143 13.54 -11.25 13.00
CA SER A 143 14.16 -12.48 12.50
C SER A 143 13.97 -12.63 10.99
N GLU A 144 12.77 -12.37 10.49
CA GLU A 144 12.48 -12.49 9.05
C GLU A 144 13.11 -11.36 8.26
N LEU A 145 13.17 -10.13 8.82
CA LEU A 145 13.93 -9.02 8.24
C LEU A 145 15.38 -9.42 7.96
N LYS A 146 16.08 -9.93 8.99
CA LYS A 146 17.49 -10.36 8.87
C LYS A 146 17.65 -11.49 7.86
N PHE A 147 16.68 -12.40 7.77
CA PHE A 147 16.70 -13.49 6.80
C PHE A 147 16.55 -12.95 5.36
N ALA A 148 15.53 -12.12 5.11
CA ALA A 148 15.17 -11.61 3.80
C ALA A 148 16.28 -10.74 3.16
N VAL A 149 16.94 -9.88 3.96
CA VAL A 149 18.04 -9.03 3.44
C VAL A 149 19.44 -9.62 3.65
N GLY A 150 19.56 -10.74 4.37
CA GLY A 150 20.85 -11.33 4.76
C GLY A 150 21.54 -12.19 3.69
N GLY A 151 21.09 -12.16 2.44
CA GLY A 151 21.70 -12.86 1.30
C GLY A 151 21.42 -14.37 1.22
N ARG A 152 20.67 -14.95 2.17
CA ARG A 152 20.27 -16.38 2.17
C ARG A 152 18.91 -16.62 1.52
N ALA A 153 18.07 -15.59 1.46
CA ALA A 153 16.71 -15.69 0.92
C ALA A 153 16.71 -15.74 -0.61
N LEU A 154 15.75 -16.46 -1.19
CA LEU A 154 15.51 -16.43 -2.62
C LEU A 154 14.79 -15.14 -2.99
N VAL A 155 15.49 -14.24 -3.69
CA VAL A 155 14.94 -12.95 -4.11
C VAL A 155 14.73 -12.93 -5.63
N LYS A 156 13.50 -12.64 -6.06
CA LYS A 156 13.09 -12.57 -7.47
C LYS A 156 12.65 -11.14 -7.82
N PRO A 157 12.76 -10.69 -9.08
CA PRO A 157 12.13 -9.44 -9.49
C PRO A 157 10.62 -9.48 -9.26
N PHE A 158 10.02 -8.39 -8.77
CA PHE A 158 8.57 -8.31 -8.66
C PHE A 158 7.93 -8.36 -10.05
N ASN A 159 6.98 -9.29 -10.20
CA ASN A 159 6.15 -9.45 -11.38
C ASN A 159 4.81 -10.05 -10.92
N PRO A 160 3.67 -9.36 -11.09
CA PRO A 160 2.38 -9.84 -10.63
C PRO A 160 2.04 -11.25 -11.11
N SER A 161 2.37 -11.59 -12.36
CA SER A 161 2.09 -12.91 -12.94
C SER A 161 2.87 -14.05 -12.28
N ASP A 162 4.03 -13.78 -11.70
CA ASP A 162 4.81 -14.77 -10.96
C ASP A 162 4.34 -14.87 -9.51
N VAL A 163 4.03 -13.71 -8.91
CA VAL A 163 3.62 -13.56 -7.51
C VAL A 163 2.31 -14.27 -7.20
N ILE A 164 1.32 -14.21 -8.09
CA ILE A 164 0.01 -14.83 -7.86
C ILE A 164 0.05 -16.36 -7.74
N ASN A 165 1.13 -16.98 -8.22
CA ASN A 165 1.34 -18.43 -8.15
C ASN A 165 2.14 -18.85 -6.91
N GLN A 166 2.58 -17.89 -6.10
CA GLN A 166 3.37 -18.14 -4.90
C GLN A 166 2.45 -18.34 -3.68
N GLU A 167 2.70 -19.41 -2.91
CA GLU A 167 2.01 -19.66 -1.65
C GLU A 167 2.41 -18.63 -0.57
N CYS A 168 1.41 -18.02 0.07
CA CYS A 168 1.61 -17.11 1.20
C CYS A 168 1.75 -17.91 2.50
N LYS A 169 2.93 -17.91 3.12
CA LYS A 169 3.17 -18.65 4.36
C LYS A 169 2.85 -17.77 5.57
N ILE A 170 1.96 -18.24 6.46
CA ILE A 170 1.53 -17.46 7.63
C ILE A 170 2.42 -17.74 8.86
N THR A 171 2.89 -18.97 9.02
CA THR A 171 3.55 -19.44 10.25
C THR A 171 5.06 -19.61 10.13
N THR A 172 5.60 -19.53 8.91
CA THR A 172 7.02 -19.74 8.61
C THR A 172 7.49 -18.68 7.61
N PHE A 173 8.81 -18.52 7.48
CA PHE A 173 9.37 -17.54 6.55
C PHE A 173 8.96 -17.84 5.11
N GLN A 174 8.82 -16.78 4.31
CA GLN A 174 8.48 -16.94 2.89
C GLN A 174 9.58 -17.69 2.12
N ASP A 175 9.17 -18.54 1.17
CA ASP A 175 10.10 -19.27 0.30
C ASP A 175 10.80 -18.37 -0.71
N SER A 176 10.12 -17.29 -1.12
CA SER A 176 10.72 -16.27 -1.97
C SER A 176 10.17 -14.89 -1.65
N TYR A 177 11.03 -13.90 -1.88
CA TYR A 177 10.72 -12.48 -1.71
C TYR A 177 10.86 -11.78 -3.05
N PHE A 178 10.09 -10.71 -3.24
CA PHE A 178 10.03 -10.01 -4.51
C PHE A 178 10.60 -8.61 -4.37
N VAL A 179 11.50 -8.25 -5.29
CA VAL A 179 12.19 -6.95 -5.29
C VAL A 179 11.70 -6.03 -6.40
N SER A 180 11.33 -4.80 -6.04
CA SER A 180 11.00 -3.73 -6.98
C SER A 180 12.12 -2.68 -7.01
N ARG A 181 12.36 -2.00 -8.16
CA ARG A 181 13.36 -0.92 -8.21
C ARG A 181 12.81 0.38 -7.60
N SER A 182 11.49 0.58 -7.68
CA SER A 182 10.81 1.71 -7.06
C SER A 182 9.32 1.41 -6.88
N PHE A 183 8.63 2.17 -6.02
CA PHE A 183 7.17 2.08 -5.89
C PHE A 183 6.44 2.51 -7.17
N THR A 184 7.01 3.45 -7.93
CA THR A 184 6.48 3.86 -9.24
C THR A 184 6.48 2.70 -10.23
N GLU A 185 7.56 1.91 -10.26
CA GLU A 185 7.63 0.70 -11.08
C GLU A 185 6.62 -0.35 -10.63
N ALA A 186 6.56 -0.66 -9.33
CA ALA A 186 5.62 -1.64 -8.79
C ALA A 186 4.16 -1.26 -9.12
N LYS A 187 3.81 0.02 -8.97
CA LYS A 187 2.50 0.56 -9.36
C LYS A 187 2.23 0.39 -10.85
N ARG A 188 3.20 0.65 -11.71
CA ARG A 188 3.06 0.45 -13.16
C ARG A 188 2.81 -1.03 -13.48
N GLN A 189 3.55 -1.95 -12.87
CA GLN A 189 3.38 -3.39 -13.09
C GLN A 189 2.01 -3.89 -12.63
N ILE A 190 1.51 -3.41 -11.48
CA ILE A 190 0.13 -3.67 -11.05
C ILE A 190 -0.89 -3.11 -12.04
N ARG A 191 -0.73 -1.87 -12.50
CA ARG A 191 -1.62 -1.27 -13.52
C ARG A 191 -1.67 -2.11 -14.78
N GLU A 192 -0.51 -2.49 -15.31
CA GLU A 192 -0.39 -3.32 -16.51
C GLU A 192 -1.09 -4.67 -16.29
N TYR A 193 -0.85 -5.35 -15.16
CA TYR A 193 -1.49 -6.61 -14.82
C TYR A 193 -3.03 -6.48 -14.72
N THR A 194 -3.51 -5.44 -14.05
CA THR A 194 -4.94 -5.24 -13.76
C THR A 194 -5.76 -4.83 -14.97
N THR A 195 -5.12 -4.43 -16.09
CA THR A 195 -5.81 -4.25 -17.38
C THR A 195 -6.49 -5.54 -17.87
N SER A 196 -6.02 -6.71 -17.43
CA SER A 196 -6.61 -8.01 -17.76
C SER A 196 -7.83 -8.38 -16.91
N ILE A 197 -8.08 -7.67 -15.80
CA ILE A 197 -9.23 -7.93 -14.92
C ILE A 197 -10.50 -7.52 -15.65
N LYS A 198 -11.40 -8.49 -15.85
CA LYS A 198 -12.66 -8.27 -16.57
C LYS A 198 -13.67 -7.56 -15.67
N ARG A 199 -13.92 -6.29 -15.95
CA ARG A 199 -15.03 -5.52 -15.36
C ARG A 199 -15.70 -4.63 -16.42
N PRO A 200 -17.03 -4.44 -16.38
CA PRO A 200 -17.76 -3.69 -17.41
C PRO A 200 -17.66 -2.16 -17.23
N PHE A 201 -16.72 -1.67 -16.42
CA PHE A 201 -16.55 -0.25 -16.10
C PHE A 201 -15.12 0.06 -15.66
N GLY A 202 -14.71 1.32 -15.82
CA GLY A 202 -13.56 1.90 -15.14
C GLY A 202 -13.96 2.50 -13.78
N VAL A 203 -12.98 2.70 -12.91
CA VAL A 203 -13.16 3.44 -11.65
C VAL A 203 -12.11 4.53 -11.54
N ARG A 204 -12.51 5.72 -11.08
CA ARG A 204 -11.62 6.82 -10.71
C ARG A 204 -11.97 7.24 -9.28
N TYR A 205 -10.96 7.46 -8.45
CA TYR A 205 -11.16 7.98 -7.10
C TYR A 205 -11.23 9.50 -7.15
N ASP A 206 -12.31 10.08 -6.61
CA ASP A 206 -12.43 11.51 -6.39
C ASP A 206 -11.90 11.86 -4.98
N PRO A 207 -10.75 12.54 -4.87
CA PRO A 207 -10.19 12.91 -3.57
C PRO A 207 -10.95 14.03 -2.86
N TYR A 208 -11.75 14.83 -3.56
CA TYR A 208 -12.49 15.95 -2.97
C TYR A 208 -13.69 15.45 -2.17
N THR A 209 -14.47 14.55 -2.76
CA THR A 209 -15.65 13.96 -2.11
C THR A 209 -15.35 12.63 -1.41
N GLN A 210 -14.12 12.12 -1.56
CA GLN A 210 -13.70 10.79 -1.08
C GLN A 210 -14.60 9.67 -1.61
N SER A 211 -15.00 9.78 -2.89
CA SER A 211 -15.94 8.86 -3.54
C SER A 211 -15.33 8.18 -4.76
N LEU A 212 -16.10 7.32 -5.43
CA LEU A 212 -15.70 6.64 -6.65
C LEU A 212 -16.60 7.07 -7.80
N GLU A 213 -15.97 7.56 -8.84
CA GLU A 213 -16.58 7.75 -10.14
C GLU A 213 -16.52 6.43 -10.90
N VAL A 214 -17.68 5.88 -11.25
CA VAL A 214 -17.77 4.66 -12.06
C VAL A 214 -17.99 5.06 -13.51
N MET A 215 -17.00 4.79 -14.36
CA MET A 215 -17.01 5.14 -15.78
C MET A 215 -17.53 3.96 -16.60
N LYS A 216 -18.79 4.05 -17.03
CA LYS A 216 -19.54 3.02 -17.77
C LYS A 216 -19.76 3.39 -19.24
N ASN A 217 -19.69 4.67 -19.58
CA ASN A 217 -19.95 5.17 -20.93
C ASN A 217 -18.97 6.27 -21.36
N ALA A 218 -18.98 6.59 -22.66
CA ALA A 218 -18.07 7.58 -23.24
C ALA A 218 -18.25 8.98 -22.64
N SER A 219 -19.49 9.37 -22.26
CA SER A 219 -19.75 10.70 -21.71
C SER A 219 -19.04 10.89 -20.37
N GLU A 220 -19.13 9.91 -19.46
CA GLU A 220 -18.46 9.94 -18.15
C GLU A 220 -16.93 9.98 -18.30
N ILE A 221 -16.39 9.23 -19.26
CA ILE A 221 -14.95 9.25 -19.56
C ILE A 221 -14.52 10.61 -20.10
N MET A 222 -15.31 11.22 -20.99
CA MET A 222 -15.01 12.53 -21.56
C MET A 222 -15.03 13.63 -20.50
N THR A 223 -15.97 13.61 -19.55
CA THR A 223 -15.97 14.54 -18.41
C THR A 223 -14.67 14.44 -17.62
N ALA A 224 -14.24 13.22 -17.27
CA ALA A 224 -12.99 13.02 -16.53
C ALA A 224 -11.74 13.45 -17.34
N ILE A 225 -11.78 13.32 -18.68
CA ILE A 225 -10.70 13.80 -19.57
C ILE A 225 -10.66 15.33 -19.60
N ASP A 226 -11.81 16.00 -19.65
CA ASP A 226 -11.86 17.46 -19.72
C ASP A 226 -11.34 18.10 -18.42
N GLU A 227 -11.66 17.54 -17.25
CA GLU A 227 -11.05 17.96 -15.98
C GLU A 227 -9.51 17.80 -15.97
N LEU A 228 -8.99 16.70 -16.54
CA LEU A 228 -7.54 16.51 -16.65
C LEU A 228 -6.89 17.50 -17.63
N LYS A 229 -7.62 17.96 -18.66
CA LYS A 229 -7.13 19.01 -19.56
C LYS A 229 -7.05 20.34 -18.84
N ASP A 230 -7.99 20.65 -17.95
CA ASP A 230 -7.95 21.87 -17.14
C ASP A 230 -6.71 21.88 -16.24
N ASP A 231 -6.42 20.76 -15.57
CA ASP A 231 -5.18 20.58 -14.79
C ASP A 231 -3.91 20.74 -15.64
N LEU A 232 -3.89 20.16 -16.86
CA LEU A 232 -2.78 20.35 -17.79
C LEU A 232 -2.64 21.81 -18.23
N GLY A 233 -3.74 22.52 -18.43
CA GLY A 233 -3.76 23.96 -18.72
C GLY A 233 -3.09 24.77 -17.62
N LEU A 234 -3.42 24.50 -16.35
CA LEU A 234 -2.80 25.15 -15.20
C LEU A 234 -1.28 24.94 -15.14
N LEU A 235 -0.81 23.73 -15.44
CA LEU A 235 0.62 23.42 -15.50
C LEU A 235 1.33 24.16 -16.64
N ASN A 236 0.68 24.25 -17.80
CA ASN A 236 1.21 24.97 -18.95
C ASN A 236 1.31 26.48 -18.68
N ASP A 237 0.31 27.06 -18.02
CA ASP A 237 0.33 28.47 -17.59
C ASP A 237 1.46 28.74 -16.61
N ALA A 238 1.69 27.83 -15.64
CA ALA A 238 2.79 27.94 -14.69
C ALA A 238 4.16 27.87 -15.40
N LEU A 239 4.32 26.97 -16.37
CA LEU A 239 5.54 26.85 -17.17
C LEU A 239 5.81 28.13 -17.97
N THR A 240 4.77 28.69 -18.60
CA THR A 240 4.85 29.92 -19.39
C THR A 240 5.29 31.11 -18.52
N LYS A 241 4.76 31.21 -17.30
CA LYS A 241 5.17 32.23 -16.31
C LYS A 241 6.63 32.10 -15.90
N LEU A 242 7.15 30.89 -15.75
CA LEU A 242 8.56 30.66 -15.39
C LEU A 242 9.51 30.98 -16.56
N GLN A 243 9.07 30.77 -17.79
CA GLN A 243 9.87 31.07 -18.99
C GLN A 243 9.90 32.56 -19.36
N SER A 244 9.02 33.38 -18.77
CA SER A 244 8.94 34.83 -18.99
C SER A 244 9.64 35.66 -17.91
N LEU A 245 10.25 35.00 -16.92
CA LEU A 245 11.18 35.57 -15.91
C LEU A 245 12.62 35.50 -16.41
#